data_AF-A0A7J5MY29-F1
#
_entry.id   AF-A0A7J5MY29-F1
#
_cell.length_a   1.000
_cell.length_b   1.000
_cell.length_c   1.000
_cell.angle_alpha   90.00
_cell.angle_beta   90.00
_cell.angle_gamma   90.00
#
_symmetry.space_group_name_H-M   'P 1'
#
loop_
_entity.id
_entity.type
_entity.pdbx_description
1 polymer ?
#
loop_
_entity_poly.entity_id
_entity_poly.type
_entity_poly.pdbx_seq_one_letter_code
_entity_poly.pdbx_strand_id
1 'polypeptide(L)' 'MNDIRKACVEAIFREFEDHGDAIRPAYADGWDDIEARRSLGHIVGYVDLDVPDIVDIVIDTINKEL' A
#
# COMPACT_ATOMS: atom_id res chain seq x y z
N MET A 1 -18.91 -5.80 3.52
CA MET A 1 -17.68 -6.62 3.71
C MET A 1 -16.78 -6.60 2.48
N ASN A 2 -17.32 -6.63 1.25
CA ASN A 2 -16.52 -6.46 0.03
C ASN A 2 -16.02 -5.00 -0.14
N ASP A 3 -16.81 -4.03 0.32
CA ASP A 3 -16.44 -2.61 0.24
C ASP A 3 -15.27 -2.26 1.16
N ILE A 4 -15.24 -2.81 2.38
CA ILE A 4 -14.12 -2.67 3.32
C ILE A 4 -12.83 -3.22 2.71
N ARG A 5 -12.87 -4.44 2.13
CA ARG A 5 -11.70 -5.01 1.45
C ARG A 5 -11.20 -4.10 0.33
N LYS A 6 -12.12 -3.57 -0.47
CA LYS A 6 -11.79 -2.65 -1.56
C LYS A 6 -11.16 -1.36 -1.01
N ALA A 7 -11.74 -0.77 0.04
CA ALA A 7 -11.22 0.42 0.70
C ALA A 7 -9.80 0.21 1.24
N CYS A 8 -9.55 -0.93 1.92
CA CYS A 8 -8.20 -1.26 2.42
C CYS A 8 -7.18 -1.40 1.27
N VAL A 9 -7.56 -2.07 0.17
CA VAL A 9 -6.69 -2.17 -1.01
C VAL A 9 -6.41 -0.80 -1.61
N GLU A 10 -7.42 0.06 -1.72
CA GLU A 10 -7.25 1.43 -2.22
C GLU A 10 -6.35 2.27 -1.31
N ALA A 11 -6.46 2.13 0.02
CA ALA A 11 -5.62 2.82 0.98
C ALA A 11 -4.14 2.43 0.84
N ILE A 12 -3.84 1.14 0.71
CA ILE A 12 -2.47 0.64 0.49
C ILE A 12 -1.89 1.16 -0.83
N PHE A 13 -2.69 1.23 -1.90
CA PHE A 13 -2.21 1.81 -3.15
C PHE A 13 -2.00 3.33 -3.08
N ARG A 14 -2.80 4.05 -2.27
CA ARG A 14 -2.57 5.49 -2.05
C ARG A 14 -1.27 5.73 -1.29
N GLU A 15 -0.99 4.93 -0.26
CA GLU A 15 0.28 4.96 0.46
C GLU A 15 1.47 4.83 -0.49
N PHE A 16 1.39 3.90 -1.45
CA PHE A 16 2.39 3.73 -2.49
C PHE A 16 2.51 4.96 -3.42
N GLU A 17 1.39 5.52 -3.88
CA GLU A 17 1.37 6.68 -4.80
C GLU A 17 1.87 7.97 -4.15
N ASP A 18 1.60 8.15 -2.86
CA ASP A 18 2.04 9.29 -2.09
C ASP A 18 3.51 9.16 -1.64
N HIS A 19 4.20 8.08 -2.07
CA HIS A 19 5.55 7.71 -1.63
C HIS A 19 5.70 7.71 -0.11
N GLY A 20 4.72 7.13 0.57
CA GLY A 20 4.69 7.05 2.02
C GLY A 20 5.76 6.12 2.61
N ASP A 21 5.82 6.06 3.94
CA ASP A 21 6.89 5.36 4.66
C ASP A 21 6.68 3.84 4.69
N ALA A 22 5.44 3.38 4.54
CA ALA A 22 5.09 1.98 4.73
C ALA A 22 5.46 1.08 3.53
N ILE A 23 5.54 1.67 2.34
CA ILE A 23 5.94 0.98 1.10
C ILE A 23 6.92 1.87 0.36
N ARG A 24 8.19 1.44 0.28
CA ARG A 24 9.25 2.25 -0.32
C ARG A 24 10.23 1.40 -1.12
N PRO A 25 11.04 2.01 -2.00
CA PRO A 25 12.15 1.31 -2.63
C PRO A 25 13.09 0.72 -1.59
N ALA A 26 13.42 -0.56 -1.73
CA ALA A 26 14.42 -1.19 -0.85
C ALA A 26 15.85 -0.72 -1.15
N TYR A 27 16.08 -0.05 -2.28
CA TYR A 27 17.40 0.43 -2.68
C TYR A 27 17.36 1.86 -3.23
N ALA A 28 18.21 2.72 -2.66
CA ALA A 28 18.56 4.06 -3.16
C ALA A 28 17.36 4.96 -3.54
N ASP A 29 16.21 4.80 -2.87
CA ASP A 29 14.98 5.56 -3.10
C ASP A 29 14.48 5.52 -4.56
N GLY A 30 14.87 4.48 -5.32
CA GLY A 30 14.55 4.33 -6.74
C GLY A 30 13.14 3.78 -6.98
N TRP A 31 12.22 4.62 -7.45
CA TRP A 31 10.84 4.24 -7.76
C TRP A 31 10.64 3.71 -9.19
N ASP A 32 11.60 3.95 -10.09
CA ASP A 32 11.46 3.67 -11.52
C ASP A 32 11.24 2.17 -11.84
N ASP A 33 11.68 1.27 -10.95
CA ASP A 33 11.55 -0.18 -11.10
C ASP A 33 10.39 -0.78 -10.29
N ILE A 34 9.51 0.04 -9.72
CA ILE A 34 8.39 -0.38 -8.87
C ILE A 34 7.07 0.04 -9.50
N GLU A 35 6.14 -0.91 -9.62
CA GLU A 35 4.89 -0.72 -10.34
C GLU A 35 3.67 -1.13 -9.50
N ALA A 36 2.69 -0.23 -9.38
CA ALA A 36 1.37 -0.55 -8.86
C ALA A 36 0.47 -1.16 -9.95
N ARG A 37 0.38 -2.49 -10.00
CA ARG A 37 -0.52 -3.23 -10.90
C ARG A 37 -1.92 -3.35 -10.30
N ARG A 38 -2.64 -2.23 -10.29
CA ARG A 38 -3.98 -2.09 -9.67
C ARG A 38 -5.00 -3.12 -10.17
N SER A 39 -4.97 -3.46 -11.46
CA SER A 39 -5.85 -4.49 -12.06
C SER A 39 -5.63 -5.89 -11.48
N LEU A 40 -4.45 -6.15 -10.93
CA LEU A 40 -4.08 -7.40 -10.25
C LEU A 40 -4.09 -7.28 -8.73
N GLY A 41 -4.18 -6.06 -8.19
CA GLY A 41 -4.05 -5.81 -6.76
C GLY A 41 -2.63 -5.99 -6.22
N HIS A 42 -1.60 -5.79 -7.06
CA HIS A 42 -0.20 -6.02 -6.70
C HIS A 42 0.63 -4.73 -6.76
N ILE A 43 1.63 -4.64 -5.88
CA ILE A 43 2.79 -3.75 -6.04
C ILE A 43 3.98 -4.68 -6.31
N VAL A 44 4.72 -4.43 -7.40
CA VAL A 44 5.78 -5.33 -7.87
C VAL A 44 7.06 -4.52 -8.05
N GLY A 45 8.17 -5.02 -7.49
CA GLY A 45 9.48 -4.37 -7.56
C GLY A 45 10.34 -4.80 -6.36
N TYR A 46 11.52 -4.19 -6.23
CA TYR A 46 12.38 -4.37 -5.07
C TYR A 46 11.96 -3.39 -3.97
N VAL A 47 11.01 -3.81 -3.12
CA VAL A 47 10.34 -2.98 -2.11
C VAL A 47 10.78 -3.35 -0.69
N ASP A 48 10.87 -2.34 0.17
CA ASP A 48 10.85 -2.47 1.62
C ASP A 48 9.42 -2.20 2.11
N LEU A 49 8.94 -3.03 3.03
CA LEU A 49 7.57 -3.01 3.54
C LEU A 49 7.59 -2.88 5.06
N ASP A 50 7.14 -1.75 5.58
CA ASP A 50 6.93 -1.57 7.00
C ASP A 50 5.60 -2.23 7.40
N VAL A 51 5.68 -3.49 7.83
CA VAL A 51 4.51 -4.31 8.14
C VAL A 51 3.63 -3.68 9.24
N PRO A 52 4.17 -3.18 10.36
CA PRO A 52 3.41 -2.39 11.33
C PRO A 52 2.59 -1.25 10.70
N ASP A 53 3.21 -0.38 9.91
CA ASP A 53 2.52 0.78 9.33
C ASP A 53 1.45 0.36 8.31
N ILE A 54 1.70 -0.70 7.54
CA ILE A 54 0.68 -1.32 6.66
C ILE A 54 -0.53 -1.81 7.48
N VAL A 55 -0.29 -2.45 8.63
CA VAL A 55 -1.36 -2.93 9.51
C VAL A 55 -2.17 -1.76 10.06
N ASP A 56 -1.52 -0.68 10.47
CA ASP A 56 -2.19 0.52 10.97
C ASP A 56 -3.06 1.18 9.89
N ILE A 57 -2.57 1.29 8.65
CA ILE A 57 -3.36 1.76 7.50
C ILE A 57 -4.63 0.92 7.31
N VAL A 58 -4.51 -0.41 7.41
CA VAL A 58 -5.66 -1.32 7.25
C VAL A 58 -6.65 -1.15 8.41
N ILE A 59 -6.18 -1.08 9.66
CA ILE A 59 -7.04 -0.90 10.84
C ILE A 59 -7.78 0.44 10.77
N ASP A 60 -7.07 1.53 10.46
CA ASP A 60 -7.66 2.86 10.31
C ASP A 60 -8.72 2.89 9.21
N THR A 61 -8.48 2.19 8.11
CA THR A 61 -9.45 2.08 7.02
C THR A 61 -10.69 1.30 7.46
N ILE A 62 -10.51 0.17 8.16
CA ILE A 62 -11.63 -0.61 8.70
C ILE A 62 -12.47 0.24 9.67
N ASN A 63 -11.82 0.98 10.58
CA ASN A 63 -12.51 1.81 11.56
C ASN A 63 -13.32 2.96 10.94
N LYS A 64 -12.94 3.44 9.75
CA LYS A 64 -13.67 4.50 9.03
C LYS A 64 -14.88 3.98 8.25
N GLU A 65 -14.89 2.69 7.90
CA GLU A 65 -15.93 2.05 7.09
C GLU A 65 -16.98 1.29 7.92
N LEU A 66 -16.78 1.16 9.24
CA LEU A 66 -17.71 0.58 10.20
C LEU A 66 -18.54 1.65 10.91
#